data_AF-A0A3D5VAN4-F1
#
_entry.id   AF-A0A3D5VAN4-F1
#
_cell.length_a   1.000
_cell.length_b   1.000
_cell.length_c   1.000
_cell.angle_alpha   90.00
_cell.angle_beta   90.00
_cell.angle_gamma   90.00
#
_symmetry.space_group_name_H-M   'P 1'
#
loop_
_entity.id
_entity.type
_entity.pdbx_description
1 polymer ?
#
loop_
_entity_poly.entity_id
_entity_poly.type
_entity_poly.pdbx_seq_one_letter_code
_entity_poly.pdbx_strand_id
1 'polypeptide(L)'
;MAKFKAFFLAVVLLIALFLIGFFGINIIMKFIIGHGNEVEVPNLKGMHFEVARKTCKDLNLYLEKTDFIHDDQIEKGKIISQEPHPGIMT
;
A
#
# COMPACT_ATOMS: atom_id res chain seq x y z
N MET A 1 54.41 5.38 11.91
CA MET A 1 53.26 5.34 12.85
C MET A 1 52.14 6.31 12.48
N ALA A 2 52.40 7.60 12.20
CA ALA A 2 51.35 8.58 11.87
C ALA A 2 50.52 8.23 10.62
N LYS A 3 51.15 7.78 9.53
CA LYS A 3 50.46 7.35 8.29
C LYS A 3 49.52 6.16 8.49
N PHE A 4 49.88 5.24 9.39
CA PHE A 4 49.05 4.07 9.73
C PHE A 4 47.82 4.45 10.55
N LYS A 5 47.97 5.39 11.52
CA LYS A 5 46.84 5.95 12.28
C LYS A 5 45.87 6.72 11.38
N ALA A 6 46.40 7.50 10.43
CA ALA A 6 45.59 8.23 9.45
C ALA A 6 44.83 7.28 8.51
N PHE A 7 45.47 6.21 8.04
CA PHE A 7 44.82 5.19 7.23
C PHE A 7 43.69 4.48 7.99
N PHE A 8 43.95 4.06 9.23
CA PHE A 8 42.93 3.41 10.05
C PHE A 8 41.74 4.35 10.34
N LEU A 9 42.01 5.63 10.63
CA LEU A 9 40.97 6.64 10.81
C LEU A 9 40.11 6.83 9.56
N ALA A 10 40.73 6.86 8.36
CA ALA A 10 40.01 6.96 7.10
C ALA A 10 39.09 5.75 6.85
N VAL A 11 39.55 4.53 7.17
CA VAL A 11 38.75 3.31 7.06
C VAL A 11 37.57 3.33 8.01
N VAL A 12 37.76 3.73 9.27
CA VAL A 12 36.67 3.85 10.25
C VAL A 12 35.64 4.89 9.81
N LEU A 13 36.07 6.04 9.29
CA LEU A 13 35.16 7.06 8.76
C LEU A 13 34.36 6.56 7.56
N LEU A 14 35.00 5.80 6.66
CA LEU A 14 34.32 5.22 5.50
C LEU A 14 33.28 4.18 5.91
N ILE A 15 33.58 3.33 6.90
CA ILE A 15 32.63 2.37 7.47
C ILE A 15 31.48 3.11 8.15
N ALA A 16 31.77 4.14 8.95
CA ALA A 16 30.73 4.94 9.61
C ALA A 16 29.81 5.62 8.59
N LEU A 17 30.37 6.20 7.52
CA LEU A 17 29.59 6.80 6.43
C LEU A 17 28.69 5.76 5.75
N PHE A 18 29.23 4.57 5.46
CA PHE A 18 28.47 3.47 4.88
C PHE A 18 27.32 3.03 5.78
N LEU A 19 27.56 2.86 7.08
CA LEU A 19 26.52 2.45 8.04
C LEU A 19 25.46 3.53 8.19
N ILE A 20 25.84 4.81 8.27
CA ILE A 20 24.89 5.92 8.35
C ILE A 20 24.02 5.96 7.09
N GLY A 21 24.61 5.79 5.90
CA GLY A 21 23.86 5.73 4.64
C GLY A 21 22.93 4.52 4.60
N PHE A 22 23.44 3.32 4.92
CA PHE A 22 22.68 2.09 4.89
C PHE A 22 21.49 2.12 5.85
N PHE A 23 21.71 2.45 7.13
CA PHE A 23 20.64 2.52 8.12
C PHE A 23 19.72 3.72 7.88
N GLY A 24 20.27 4.86 7.47
CA GLY A 24 19.49 6.06 7.16
C GLY A 24 18.47 5.81 6.06
N ILE A 25 18.91 5.20 4.94
CA ILE A 25 18.00 4.85 3.84
C ILE A 25 16.95 3.84 4.30
N ASN A 26 17.32 2.78 5.02
CA ASN A 26 16.35 1.79 5.50
C ASN A 26 15.29 2.40 6.45
N ILE A 27 15.70 3.30 7.35
CA ILE A 27 14.78 4.00 8.26
C ILE A 27 13.86 4.92 7.46
N ILE A 28 14.42 5.73 6.55
CA ILE A 28 13.64 6.62 5.68
C ILE A 28 12.63 5.84 4.86
N MET A 29 13.03 4.73 4.24
CA MET A 29 12.13 3.87 3.46
C MET A 29 11.01 3.30 4.32
N LYS A 30 11.28 2.91 5.57
CA LYS A 30 10.25 2.42 6.50
C LYS A 30 9.23 3.51 6.88
N PHE A 31 9.67 4.77 6.98
CA PHE A 31 8.79 5.89 7.29
C PHE A 31 8.04 6.44 6.07
N ILE A 32 8.68 6.47 4.89
CA ILE A 32 8.09 6.98 3.65
C ILE A 32 7.17 5.94 3.00
N ILE A 33 7.62 4.70 2.89
CA ILE A 33 6.89 3.59 2.27
C ILE A 33 6.14 2.83 3.38
N GLY A 34 5.71 3.54 4.42
CA GLY A 34 4.98 2.95 5.55
C GLY A 34 3.98 1.94 4.99
N HIS A 35 4.08 0.69 5.43
CA HIS A 35 3.22 -0.42 4.99
C HIS A 35 1.80 0.13 4.99
N GLY A 36 1.32 0.48 3.80
CA GLY A 36 0.07 1.22 3.64
C GLY A 36 -0.97 0.38 4.34
N ASN A 37 -1.66 0.96 5.32
CA ASN A 37 -2.55 0.23 6.20
C ASN A 37 -3.37 -0.74 5.37
N GLU A 38 -3.03 -2.03 5.42
CA GLU A 38 -3.70 -3.01 4.58
C GLU A 38 -5.19 -2.94 4.92
N VAL A 39 -5.99 -2.66 3.93
CA VAL A 39 -7.43 -2.48 4.09
C VAL A 39 -8.10 -3.78 3.69
N GLU A 40 -8.98 -4.27 4.54
CA GLU A 40 -9.83 -5.40 4.19
C GLU A 40 -10.83 -4.98 3.09
N VAL A 41 -10.85 -5.73 1.98
CA VAL A 41 -11.81 -5.49 0.90
C VAL A 41 -13.24 -5.69 1.42
N PRO A 42 -14.09 -4.65 1.38
CA PRO A 42 -15.47 -4.77 1.83
C PRO A 42 -16.30 -5.62 0.87
N ASN A 43 -17.39 -6.19 1.38
CA ASN A 43 -18.40 -6.82 0.54
C ASN A 43 -19.36 -5.77 -0.02
N LEU A 44 -19.28 -5.56 -1.34
CA LEU A 44 -20.05 -4.59 -2.11
C LEU A 44 -21.21 -5.23 -2.88
N LYS A 45 -21.26 -6.57 -2.98
CA LYS A 45 -22.31 -7.29 -3.73
C LYS A 45 -23.70 -6.94 -3.19
N GLY A 46 -24.62 -6.58 -4.10
CA GLY A 46 -25.98 -6.17 -3.79
C GLY A 46 -26.12 -4.70 -3.35
N MET A 47 -25.02 -3.97 -3.11
CA MET A 47 -25.06 -2.54 -2.80
C MET A 47 -25.36 -1.73 -4.07
N HIS A 48 -26.05 -0.60 -3.90
CA HIS A 48 -26.10 0.40 -4.96
C HIS A 48 -24.72 0.99 -5.22
N PHE A 49 -24.40 1.19 -6.50
CA PHE A 49 -23.07 1.61 -6.92
C PHE A 49 -22.57 2.89 -6.21
N GLU A 50 -23.44 3.89 -6.02
CA GLU A 50 -23.04 5.13 -5.34
C GLU A 50 -22.71 4.94 -3.85
N VAL A 51 -23.41 4.02 -3.18
CA VAL A 51 -23.14 3.66 -1.78
C VAL A 51 -21.83 2.87 -1.68
N ALA A 52 -21.61 1.93 -2.59
CA ALA A 52 -20.37 1.17 -2.67
C ALA A 52 -19.16 2.07 -2.95
N ARG A 53 -19.29 3.02 -3.89
CA ARG A 53 -18.25 4.01 -4.19
C ARG A 53 -17.88 4.83 -2.95
N LYS A 54 -18.87 5.28 -2.18
CA LYS A 54 -18.62 6.02 -0.93
C LYS A 54 -17.89 5.13 0.09
N THR A 55 -18.34 3.88 0.25
CA THR A 55 -17.73 2.91 1.17
C THR A 55 -16.25 2.67 0.84
N CYS A 56 -15.93 2.46 -0.44
CA CYS A 56 -14.54 2.32 -0.88
C CYS A 56 -13.74 3.60 -0.60
N LYS A 57 -14.29 4.78 -0.93
CA LYS A 57 -13.61 6.06 -0.72
C LYS A 57 -13.27 6.30 0.76
N ASP A 58 -14.18 5.99 1.67
CA ASP A 58 -13.97 6.14 3.12
C ASP A 58 -12.85 5.22 3.64
N LEU A 59 -12.59 4.12 2.93
CA LEU A 59 -11.50 3.17 3.16
C LEU A 59 -10.24 3.45 2.32
N ASN A 60 -10.17 4.59 1.61
CA ASN A 60 -9.11 4.91 0.63
C ASN A 60 -8.95 3.87 -0.51
N LEU A 61 -9.99 3.09 -0.77
CA LEU A 61 -10.08 2.18 -1.92
C LEU A 61 -10.74 2.88 -3.11
N TYR A 62 -10.36 2.46 -4.32
CA TYR A 62 -11.00 2.89 -5.55
C TYR A 62 -11.99 1.83 -6.05
N LEU A 63 -13.18 2.27 -6.49
CA LEU A 63 -14.16 1.40 -7.12
C LEU A 63 -14.28 1.72 -8.60
N GLU A 64 -13.94 0.74 -9.43
CA GLU A 64 -14.08 0.80 -10.87
C GLU A 64 -15.36 0.10 -11.34
N LYS A 65 -16.00 0.62 -12.40
CA LYS A 65 -17.06 -0.10 -13.12
C LYS A 65 -16.44 -0.83 -14.29
N THR A 66 -16.52 -2.16 -14.29
CA THR A 66 -16.04 -2.98 -15.40
C THR A 66 -17.12 -3.20 -16.44
N ASP A 67 -18.33 -3.60 -16.01
CA ASP A 67 -19.42 -4.00 -16.91
C ASP A 67 -20.81 -3.53 -16.44
N PHE A 68 -21.76 -3.56 -17.38
CA PHE A 68 -23.19 -3.42 -17.11
C PHE A 68 -23.93 -4.64 -17.68
N ILE A 69 -24.43 -5.48 -16.79
CA ILE A 69 -25.08 -6.74 -17.13
C ILE A 69 -26.53 -6.70 -16.62
N HIS A 70 -27.45 -7.30 -17.38
CA HIS A 70 -28.82 -7.50 -16.94
C HIS A 70 -28.94 -8.80 -16.13
N ASP A 71 -29.67 -8.73 -15.02
CA ASP A 71 -29.93 -9.85 -14.13
C ASP A 71 -31.39 -9.76 -13.65
N ASP A 72 -32.14 -10.86 -13.76
CA ASP A 72 -33.57 -10.90 -13.41
C ASP A 72 -33.80 -10.84 -11.88
N GLN A 73 -32.78 -11.16 -11.09
CA GLN A 73 -32.84 -11.23 -9.63
C GLN A 73 -32.27 -9.97 -8.95
N ILE A 74 -31.43 -9.21 -9.67
CA ILE A 74 -30.75 -8.04 -9.11
C ILE A 74 -31.28 -6.74 -9.74
N GLU A 75 -31.75 -5.84 -8.87
CA GLU A 75 -32.27 -4.54 -9.28
C GLU A 75 -31.20 -3.66 -9.96
N LYS A 76 -31.66 -2.87 -10.95
CA LYS A 76 -30.82 -1.95 -11.72
C LYS A 76 -29.98 -1.05 -10.81
N GLY A 77 -28.67 -0.99 -11.10
CA GLY A 77 -27.74 -0.10 -10.41
C GLY A 77 -27.15 -0.67 -9.12
N LYS A 78 -27.43 -1.95 -8.81
CA LYS A 78 -26.73 -2.72 -7.77
C LYS A 78 -25.55 -3.50 -8.35
N ILE A 79 -24.58 -3.78 -7.51
CA ILE A 79 -23.39 -4.57 -7.85
C ILE A 79 -23.75 -6.06 -7.88
N ILE A 80 -23.52 -6.71 -9.02
CA ILE A 80 -23.80 -8.14 -9.25
C ILE A 80 -22.61 -9.00 -8.76
N SER A 81 -21.39 -8.57 -9.09
CA SER A 81 -20.13 -9.22 -8.74
C SER A 81 -19.07 -8.18 -8.42
N GLN A 82 -18.03 -8.61 -7.70
CA GLN A 82 -16.86 -7.79 -7.39
C GLN A 82 -15.61 -8.63 -7.53
N GLU A 83 -14.52 -7.99 -7.94
CA GLU A 83 -13.16 -8.49 -7.81
C GLU A 83 -12.26 -7.33 -7.37
N PRO A 84 -11.36 -7.51 -6.38
CA PRO A 84 -11.11 -8.72 -5.59
C PRO A 84 -12.30 -9.17 -4.71
N HIS A 85 -12.26 -10.43 -4.27
CA HIS A 85 -13.25 -10.98 -3.34
C HIS A 85 -13.15 -10.30 -1.96
N PRO A 86 -14.27 -10.19 -1.21
CA PRO A 86 -14.25 -9.58 0.11
C PRO A 86 -13.37 -10.36 1.09
N GLY A 87 -12.79 -9.67 2.07
CA GLY A 87 -11.88 -10.26 3.07
C GLY A 87 -10.42 -10.43 2.62
N ILE A 88 -10.09 -10.02 1.39
CA ILE A 88 -8.69 -9.89 0.94
C ILE A 88 -8.09 -8.62 1.55
N MET A 89 -6.81 -8.63 1.88
CA MET A 89 -6.07 -7.46 2.38
C MET A 89 -5.41 -6.73 1.20
N THR A 90 -5.61 -5.42 1.07
CA THR A 90 -5.06 -4.58 -0.03
C THR A 90 -4.23 -3.41 0.46
#